data_AF-A0A920M660-F1
#
_entry.id   AF-A0A920M660-F1
#
_cell.length_a   1.000
_cell.length_b   1.000
_cell.length_c   1.000
_cell.angle_alpha   90.00
_cell.angle_beta   90.00
_cell.angle_gamma   90.00
#
_symmetry.space_group_name_H-M   'P 1'
#
loop_
_entity.id
_entity.type
_entity.pdbx_description
1 polymer ?
#
loop_
_entity_poly.entity_id
_entity_poly.type
_entity_poly.pdbx_seq_one_letter_code
_entity_poly.pdbx_strand_id
1 'polypeptide(L)' 'MKIFPGIDIRNGKCVRLIKGNYDEEIIFNDDPIIVAKNF' A
#
# COMPACT_ATOMS: atom_id res chain seq x y z
N MET A 1 22.71 -7.37 -3.22
CA MET A 1 21.62 -6.78 -2.41
C MET A 1 20.30 -7.18 -3.06
N LYS A 2 19.34 -7.74 -2.32
CA LYS A 2 17.97 -8.02 -2.83
C LYS A 2 17.02 -6.97 -2.24
N ILE A 3 16.16 -6.39 -3.07
CA ILE A 3 15.14 -5.41 -2.68
C ILE A 3 13.79 -6.09 -2.82
N PHE A 4 12.94 -5.96 -1.80
CA PHE A 4 11.57 -6.48 -1.82
C PHE A 4 10.60 -5.30 -1.75
N PRO A 5 9.81 -5.05 -2.81
CA PRO A 5 8.77 -4.04 -2.77
C PRO A 5 7.68 -4.44 -1.76
N GLY A 6 7.08 -3.46 -1.11
CA GLY A 6 6.03 -3.65 -0.11
C GLY A 6 4.89 -2.67 -0.31
N ILE A 7 3.67 -3.17 -0.14
CA ILE A 7 2.43 -2.39 -0.16
C ILE A 7 1.59 -2.77 1.05
N ASP A 8 0.93 -1.78 1.65
CA ASP A 8 -0.03 -2.02 2.73
C ASP A 8 -1.43 -2.07 2.15
N ILE A 9 -2.26 -2.99 2.63
CA ILE A 9 -3.62 -3.22 2.15
C ILE A 9 -4.61 -3.05 3.29
N ARG A 10 -5.63 -2.22 3.08
CA ARG A 10 -6.74 -2.02 4.01
C ARG A 10 -8.02 -1.71 3.25
N ASN A 11 -9.13 -2.35 3.64
CA ASN A 11 -10.42 -2.22 2.96
C ASN A 11 -10.37 -2.44 1.44
N GLY A 12 -9.51 -3.37 1.00
CA GLY A 12 -9.32 -3.70 -0.42
C GLY A 12 -8.48 -2.70 -1.22
N LYS A 13 -7.94 -1.65 -0.58
CA LYS A 13 -7.16 -0.58 -1.24
C LYS A 13 -5.71 -0.59 -0.80
N CYS A 14 -4.84 -0.03 -1.63
CA CYS A 14 -3.46 0.27 -1.28
C CYS A 14 -3.39 1.57 -0.47
N VAL A 15 -2.87 1.46 0.75
CA VAL A 15 -2.80 2.58 1.70
C VAL A 15 -1.38 2.81 2.18
N ARG A 16 -1.14 3.99 2.72
CA ARG A 16 0.05 4.30 3.52
C ARG A 16 -0.38 5.03 4.78
N LEU A 17 -0.04 4.47 5.94
CA LEU A 17 -0.29 5.12 7.23
C LEU A 17 0.86 6.06 7.57
N ILE A 18 0.54 7.29 7.99
CA ILE A 18 1.54 8.22 8.50
C ILE A 18 2.00 7.74 9.86
N LYS A 19 3.26 7.27 9.96
CA LYS A 19 3.84 6.71 11.19
C LYS A 19 3.01 5.57 11.82
N GLY A 20 2.25 4.84 11.01
CA GLY A 20 1.35 3.78 11.49
C GLY A 20 0.05 4.27 12.14
N ASN A 21 -0.26 5.57 12.08
CA ASN A 21 -1.54 6.10 12.53
C ASN A 21 -2.65 5.76 11.54
N TYR A 22 -3.64 4.98 11.98
CA TYR A 22 -4.78 4.56 11.17
C TYR A 22 -5.74 5.71 10.80
N ASP A 23 -5.76 6.78 11.61
CA ASP A 23 -6.58 7.96 11.33
C ASP A 23 -5.93 8.88 10.28
N GLU A 24 -4.63 8.68 10.02
CA GLU A 24 -3.86 9.40 9.02
C GLU A 24 -3.42 8.44 7.90
N GLU A 25 -4.40 7.99 7.11
CA GLU A 25 -4.18 7.13 5.95
C GLU A 25 -4.19 7.91 4.63
N ILE A 26 -3.29 7.55 3.72
CA ILE A 26 -3.30 8.00 2.32
C ILE A 26 -3.63 6.80 1.45
N ILE A 27 -4.76 6.86 0.74
CA ILE A 27 -5.09 5.91 -0.32
C ILE A 27 -4.35 6.33 -1.58
N PHE A 28 -3.51 5.46 -2.13
CA PHE A 28 -2.73 5.76 -3.34
C PHE A 28 -3.11 4.88 -4.54
N ASN A 29 -3.82 3.78 -4.33
CA ASN A 29 -4.44 3.00 -5.39
C ASN A 29 -5.63 2.21 -4.85
N ASP A 30 -6.65 2.01 -5.67
CA ASP A 30 -7.84 1.23 -5.31
C ASP A 30 -7.69 -0.27 -5.62
N ASP A 31 -6.72 -0.68 -6.44
CA ASP A 31 -6.52 -2.08 -6.83
C ASP A 31 -5.10 -2.58 -6.46
N PRO A 32 -4.96 -3.36 -5.37
CA PRO A 32 -3.70 -3.96 -4.97
C PRO A 32 -3.10 -4.93 -5.98
N ILE A 33 -3.94 -5.58 -6.81
CA ILE A 33 -3.48 -6.56 -7.80
C ILE A 33 -2.74 -5.86 -8.93
N ILE A 34 -3.26 -4.72 -9.41
CA ILE A 34 -2.58 -3.92 -10.45
C ILE A 34 -1.23 -3.43 -9.93
N VAL A 35 -1.17 -2.92 -8.69
CA VAL A 35 0.07 -2.43 -8.09
C VAL A 35 1.10 -3.55 -7.95
N ALA A 36 0.69 -4.72 -7.44
CA ALA A 36 1.59 -5.86 -7.27
C ALA A 36 2.15 -6.39 -8.60
N LYS A 37 1.39 -6.29 -9.70
CA LYS A 37 1.84 -6.71 -11.04
C LYS A 37 2.83 -5.74 -11.70
N ASN A 38 2.94 -4.51 -11.21
CA ASN A 38 3.83 -3.48 -11.77
C ASN A 38 5.24 -3.47 -11.14
N PHE A 39 5.50 -4.36 -10.18
CA PHE A 39 6.80 -4.52 -9.52
C PHE A 39 7.45 -5.86 -9.89
#